data_AF-A0A429T0R5-F1
#
_entry.id   AF-A0A429T0R5-F1
#
_cell.length_a   1.000
_cell.length_b   1.000
_cell.length_c   1.000
_cell.angle_alpha   90.00
_cell.angle_beta   90.00
_cell.angle_gamma   90.00
#
_symmetry.space_group_name_H-M   'P 1'
#
loop_
_entity.id
_entity.type
_entity.pdbx_description
1 polymer ?
#
loop_
_entity_poly.entity_id
_entity_poly.type
_entity_poly.pdbx_seq_one_letter_code
_entity_poly.pdbx_strand_id
1 'polypeptide(L)'
;MSAEPAYTRAAPPPEYAEIYANARREFKMPSFDVVARAPVGKRTYPPAPPGTYWHGGRLWVRPAAGEALFFVHRLTIAHNGHQQGAAAEVDIRRGEQELDHVFVYSSSLSRELSAWTGRWVAVRVWSNGPRQQWRATALDSGFLAAYARDLNAAA
;
A
#
# COMPACT_ATOMS: atom_id res chain seq x y z
N MET A 1 -37.07 -14.98 8.55
CA MET A 1 -36.49 -13.64 8.27
C MET A 1 -35.94 -13.13 9.58
N SER A 2 -34.63 -13.20 9.80
CA SER A 2 -34.00 -12.69 11.03
C SER A 2 -33.36 -11.35 10.72
N ALA A 3 -33.80 -10.31 11.44
CA ALA A 3 -33.22 -8.97 11.36
C ALA A 3 -31.81 -8.95 11.96
N GLU A 4 -30.86 -8.33 11.26
CA GLU A 4 -29.52 -8.08 11.80
C GLU A 4 -29.58 -7.10 12.98
N PRO A 5 -28.78 -7.32 14.05
CA PRO A 5 -28.75 -6.42 15.18
C PRO A 5 -28.07 -5.09 14.83
N ALA A 6 -28.72 -3.98 15.18
CA ALA A 6 -28.15 -2.65 15.10
C ALA A 6 -26.87 -2.56 15.94
N TYR A 7 -25.72 -2.39 15.28
CA TYR A 7 -24.42 -2.23 15.92
C TYR A 7 -24.31 -0.81 16.51
N THR A 8 -24.51 -0.68 17.82
CA THR A 8 -24.15 0.55 18.54
C THR A 8 -22.62 0.63 18.61
N ARG A 9 -22.02 1.64 17.97
CA ARG A 9 -20.57 1.87 18.01
C ARG A 9 -20.14 2.09 19.46
N ALA A 10 -19.47 1.10 20.05
CA ALA A 10 -18.76 1.27 21.31
C ALA A 10 -17.67 2.34 21.14
N ALA A 11 -17.57 3.25 22.09
CA ALA A 11 -16.47 4.21 22.12
C ALA A 11 -15.14 3.45 22.20
N PRO A 12 -14.12 3.84 21.42
CA PRO A 12 -12.86 3.13 21.43
C PRO A 12 -12.19 3.24 22.81
N PRO A 13 -11.50 2.18 23.27
CA PRO A 13 -10.73 2.22 24.50
C PRO A 13 -9.75 3.41 24.54
N PRO A 14 -9.48 4.00 25.72
CA PRO A 14 -8.67 5.21 25.86
C PRO A 14 -7.27 5.08 25.24
N GLU A 15 -6.67 3.89 25.28
CA GLU A 15 -5.35 3.63 24.68
C GLU A 15 -5.30 3.76 23.14
N TYR A 16 -6.46 3.88 22.48
CA TYR A 16 -6.57 3.98 21.03
C TYR A 16 -7.13 5.32 20.55
N ALA A 17 -7.39 6.28 21.45
CA ALA A 17 -8.04 7.55 21.11
C ALA A 17 -7.28 8.35 20.03
N GLU A 18 -5.94 8.38 20.08
CA GLU A 18 -5.11 9.07 19.07
C GLU A 18 -5.16 8.39 17.69
N ILE A 19 -5.28 7.06 17.67
CA ILE A 19 -5.38 6.27 16.43
C ILE A 19 -6.73 6.53 15.74
N TYR A 20 -7.82 6.61 16.52
CA TYR A 20 -9.15 6.95 16.00
C TYR A 20 -9.31 8.44 15.66
N ALA A 21 -8.57 9.33 16.33
CA ALA A 21 -8.55 10.76 15.99
C ALA A 21 -7.92 11.03 14.63
N ASN A 22 -6.85 10.30 14.28
CA ASN A 22 -6.23 10.36 12.95
C ASN A 22 -7.10 9.77 11.83
N ALA A 23 -8.07 8.92 12.18
CA ALA A 23 -9.06 8.35 11.24
C ALA A 23 -10.29 9.26 11.01
N ARG A 24 -10.33 10.45 11.62
CA ARG A 24 -11.51 11.34 11.65
C ARG A 24 -11.38 12.61 10.81
N ARG A 25 -10.50 12.66 9.80
CA ARG A 25 -10.61 13.67 8.74
C ARG A 25 -11.48 13.13 7.61
N GLU A 26 -12.67 13.71 7.45
CA GLU A 26 -13.55 13.46 6.31
C GLU A 26 -12.88 13.89 5.01
N PHE A 27 -12.85 12.98 4.03
CA PHE A 27 -12.68 13.28 2.61
C PHE A 27 -13.72 12.48 1.83
N LYS A 28 -14.34 13.08 0.81
CA LYS A 28 -15.43 12.46 0.02
C LYS A 28 -15.06 12.36 -1.47
N MET A 29 -14.88 11.12 -1.97
CA MET A 29 -15.27 10.59 -3.30
C MET A 29 -15.29 9.03 -3.22
N PRO A 30 -15.96 8.30 -4.13
CA PRO A 30 -16.95 7.27 -3.78
C PRO A 30 -16.39 5.91 -3.37
N SER A 31 -17.20 5.26 -2.52
CA SER A 31 -17.15 3.96 -1.81
C SER A 31 -15.85 3.15 -1.75
N PHE A 32 -15.44 2.96 -0.49
CA PHE A 32 -14.23 2.34 0.02
C PHE A 32 -14.42 0.85 0.33
N ASP A 33 -13.37 0.06 0.10
CA ASP A 33 -13.02 -1.06 0.97
C ASP A 33 -11.76 -0.67 1.75
N VAL A 34 -11.87 -0.67 3.08
CA VAL A 34 -10.80 -0.27 4.01
C VAL A 34 -9.75 -1.37 4.12
N VAL A 35 -8.46 -1.03 3.92
CA VAL A 35 -7.34 -1.97 4.14
C VAL A 35 -6.79 -1.82 5.56
N ALA A 36 -6.80 -2.94 6.30
CA ALA A 36 -6.36 -3.01 7.68
C ALA A 36 -4.84 -3.16 7.83
N ARG A 37 -4.26 -2.47 8.82
CA ARG A 37 -2.93 -2.76 9.38
C ARG A 37 -2.95 -4.07 10.17
N ALA A 38 -1.87 -4.85 10.15
CA ALA A 38 -1.69 -5.92 11.13
C ALA A 38 -1.07 -5.37 12.43
N PRO A 39 -1.58 -5.76 13.60
CA PRO A 39 -0.92 -5.47 14.87
C PRO A 39 0.37 -6.28 15.05
N VAL A 40 1.42 -5.63 15.53
CA VAL A 40 2.66 -6.28 15.98
C VAL A 40 2.34 -7.25 17.13
N GLY A 41 2.76 -8.52 17.02
CA GLY A 41 2.61 -9.52 18.09
C GLY A 41 1.36 -10.42 18.04
N LYS A 42 0.53 -10.36 16.99
CA LYS A 42 -0.60 -11.31 16.82
C LYS A 42 -0.22 -12.50 15.95
N ARG A 43 -0.64 -13.70 16.39
CA ARG A 43 -0.42 -14.99 15.71
C ARG A 43 -1.34 -15.19 14.48
N THR A 44 -2.40 -14.38 14.38
CA THR A 44 -3.37 -14.35 13.30
C THR A 44 -3.46 -12.94 12.72
N TYR A 45 -3.20 -12.83 11.41
CA TYR A 45 -3.34 -11.60 10.64
C TYR A 45 -4.79 -11.42 10.18
N PRO A 46 -5.28 -10.18 10.00
CA PRO A 46 -6.57 -9.97 9.32
C PRO A 46 -6.51 -10.55 7.88
N PRO A 47 -7.65 -10.85 7.25
CA PRO A 47 -7.68 -11.21 5.83
C PRO A 47 -6.90 -10.19 5.00
N ALA A 48 -6.00 -10.67 4.14
CA ALA A 48 -5.22 -9.80 3.28
C ALA A 48 -6.10 -9.26 2.14
N PRO A 49 -5.99 -7.97 1.78
CA PRO A 49 -6.63 -7.44 0.59
C PRO A 49 -6.29 -8.22 -0.70
N PRO A 50 -7.12 -8.16 -1.74
CA PRO A 50 -6.84 -8.78 -3.02
C PRO A 50 -5.46 -8.39 -3.59
N GLY A 51 -4.71 -9.38 -4.07
CA GLY A 51 -3.37 -9.18 -4.61
C GLY A 51 -2.26 -9.01 -3.55
N THR A 52 -2.59 -9.15 -2.26
CA THR A 52 -1.64 -9.06 -1.16
C THR A 52 -1.62 -10.33 -0.30
N TYR A 53 -0.60 -10.47 0.56
CA TYR A 53 -0.50 -11.55 1.53
C TYR A 53 0.32 -11.13 2.75
N TRP A 54 0.05 -11.71 3.91
CA TRP A 54 0.81 -11.46 5.13
C TRP A 54 2.02 -12.40 5.24
N HIS A 55 3.18 -11.85 5.58
CA HIS A 55 4.32 -12.64 6.03
C HIS A 55 5.24 -11.82 6.94
N GLY A 56 5.68 -12.42 8.05
CA GLY A 56 6.67 -11.82 8.96
C GLY A 56 6.26 -10.43 9.47
N GLY A 57 4.99 -10.24 9.82
CA GLY A 57 4.45 -8.98 10.34
C GLY A 57 4.17 -7.91 9.27
N ARG A 58 4.37 -8.22 7.98
CA ARG A 58 4.28 -7.26 6.89
C ARG A 58 3.22 -7.67 5.87
N LEU A 59 2.54 -6.68 5.30
CA LEU A 59 1.65 -6.88 4.16
C LEU A 59 2.45 -6.77 2.88
N TRP A 60 2.51 -7.85 2.12
CA TRP A 60 3.24 -7.90 0.86
C TRP A 60 2.27 -7.78 -0.29
N VAL A 61 2.62 -6.97 -1.28
CA VAL A 61 1.85 -6.85 -2.52
C VAL A 61 2.53 -7.63 -3.63
N ARG A 62 1.74 -8.39 -4.39
CA ARG A 62 2.21 -8.96 -5.65
C ARG A 62 2.27 -7.83 -6.70
N PRO A 63 3.43 -7.56 -7.31
CA PRO A 63 3.49 -6.58 -8.38
C PRO A 63 2.52 -6.96 -9.50
N ALA A 64 1.86 -5.98 -10.09
CA ALA A 64 1.08 -6.17 -11.31
C ALA A 64 1.44 -5.08 -12.31
N ALA A 65 1.37 -5.42 -13.59
CA ALA A 65 1.68 -4.50 -14.67
C ALA A 65 0.61 -3.40 -14.78
N GLY A 66 1.01 -2.24 -15.28
CA GLY A 66 0.11 -1.10 -15.48
C GLY A 66 0.64 0.17 -14.83
N GLU A 67 -0.17 1.23 -14.89
CA GLU A 67 0.14 2.51 -14.26
C GLU A 67 -0.34 2.51 -12.81
N ALA A 68 0.44 3.15 -11.93
CA ALA A 68 0.11 3.30 -10.52
C ALA A 68 0.84 4.51 -9.93
N LEU A 69 0.37 4.99 -8.79
CA LEU A 69 1.08 5.95 -7.95
C LEU A 69 1.73 5.22 -6.79
N PHE A 70 2.98 5.58 -6.51
CA PHE A 70 3.71 5.08 -5.35
C PHE A 70 4.18 6.26 -4.49
N PHE A 71 3.97 6.17 -3.19
CA PHE A 71 4.76 6.92 -2.22
C PHE A 71 5.76 5.96 -1.60
N VAL A 72 7.05 6.24 -1.72
CA VAL A 72 8.09 5.33 -1.23
C VAL A 72 8.57 5.81 0.14
N HIS A 73 8.25 5.05 1.18
CA HIS A 73 8.66 5.37 2.56
C HIS A 73 10.13 5.06 2.78
N ARG A 74 10.55 3.84 2.42
CA ARG A 74 11.93 3.37 2.60
C ARG A 74 12.23 2.12 1.79
N LEU A 75 13.51 1.88 1.59
CA LEU A 75 14.05 0.59 1.16
C LEU A 75 14.55 -0.20 2.38
N THR A 76 14.26 -1.49 2.43
CA THR A 76 14.76 -2.41 3.46
C THR A 76 15.20 -3.73 2.84
N ILE A 77 15.92 -4.53 3.62
CA ILE A 77 16.05 -5.97 3.35
C ILE A 77 14.98 -6.69 4.16
N ALA A 78 14.21 -7.57 3.54
CA ALA A 78 13.16 -8.32 4.20
C ALA A 78 12.97 -9.72 3.58
N HIS A 79 12.52 -10.67 4.40
CA HIS A 79 12.14 -12.01 3.97
C HIS A 79 10.64 -12.04 3.73
N ASN A 80 10.20 -12.43 2.52
CA ASN A 80 8.77 -12.43 2.15
C ASN A 80 8.08 -13.79 2.36
N GLY A 81 8.80 -14.79 2.85
CA GLY A 81 8.31 -16.16 3.04
C GLY A 81 8.88 -17.13 2.03
N HIS A 82 9.41 -16.64 0.92
CA HIS A 82 10.09 -17.45 -0.09
C HIS A 82 11.57 -17.14 -0.16
N GLN A 83 11.96 -15.86 -0.15
CA GLN A 83 13.36 -15.44 -0.24
C GLN A 83 13.59 -14.15 0.56
N GLN A 84 14.86 -13.90 0.90
CA GLN A 84 15.32 -12.63 1.48
C GLN A 84 15.88 -11.74 0.37
N GLY A 85 15.47 -10.48 0.34
CA GLY A 85 15.93 -9.53 -0.67
C GLY A 85 15.58 -8.08 -0.35
N ALA A 86 15.88 -7.19 -1.29
CA ALA A 86 15.48 -5.79 -1.19
C ALA A 86 13.97 -5.67 -1.38
N ALA A 87 13.34 -4.88 -0.51
CA ALA A 87 11.91 -4.61 -0.49
C ALA A 87 11.68 -3.13 -0.21
N ALA A 88 10.79 -2.50 -0.97
CA ALA A 88 10.35 -1.13 -0.70
C ALA A 88 9.06 -1.17 0.12
N GLU A 89 9.01 -0.39 1.20
CA GLU A 89 7.77 -0.05 1.89
C GLU A 89 7.16 1.17 1.19
N VAL A 90 5.92 1.02 0.74
CA VAL A 90 5.26 1.98 -0.13
C VAL A 90 3.78 2.12 0.22
N ASP A 91 3.23 3.28 -0.13
CA ASP A 91 1.80 3.41 -0.39
C ASP A 91 1.57 3.28 -1.90
N ILE A 92 0.50 2.60 -2.31
CA ILE A 92 0.17 2.34 -3.72
C ILE A 92 -1.25 2.78 -4.01
N ARG A 93 -1.43 3.54 -5.08
CA ARG A 93 -2.76 3.82 -5.66
C ARG A 93 -2.80 3.33 -7.10
N ARG A 94 -3.71 2.41 -7.40
CA ARG A 94 -3.85 1.79 -8.72
C ARG A 94 -5.30 1.44 -9.00
N GLY A 95 -5.88 2.04 -10.05
CA GLY A 95 -7.31 1.86 -10.32
C GLY A 95 -8.12 2.26 -9.09
N GLU A 96 -8.96 1.35 -8.59
CA GLU A 96 -9.77 1.54 -7.38
C GLU A 96 -9.06 1.10 -6.09
N GLN A 97 -7.83 0.63 -6.18
CA GLN A 97 -7.08 0.08 -5.05
C GLN A 97 -6.15 1.13 -4.43
N GLU A 98 -6.28 1.36 -3.13
CA GLU A 98 -5.33 2.08 -2.28
C GLU A 98 -4.76 1.12 -1.22
N LEU A 99 -3.44 1.05 -1.12
CA LEU A 99 -2.72 0.19 -0.20
C LEU A 99 -1.66 1.01 0.52
N ASP A 100 -1.77 1.14 1.84
CA ASP A 100 -0.80 1.89 2.65
C ASP A 100 0.20 0.96 3.34
N HIS A 101 1.45 1.41 3.45
CA HIS A 101 2.53 0.71 4.16
C HIS A 101 2.69 -0.77 3.74
N VAL A 102 2.58 -1.04 2.44
CA VAL A 102 2.77 -2.38 1.87
C VAL A 102 4.19 -2.57 1.36
N PHE A 103 4.63 -3.82 1.33
CA PHE A 103 5.96 -4.20 0.86
C PHE A 103 5.90 -4.78 -0.54
N VAL A 104 6.65 -4.17 -1.46
CA VAL A 104 6.78 -4.66 -2.83
C VAL A 104 7.88 -5.72 -2.89
N TYR A 105 7.52 -6.92 -3.36
CA TYR A 105 8.49 -8.00 -3.54
C TYR A 105 9.03 -8.04 -4.97
N SER A 106 10.14 -7.33 -5.20
CA SER A 106 11.04 -7.49 -6.34
C SER A 106 12.28 -6.63 -6.06
N SER A 107 13.48 -7.22 -6.01
CA SER A 107 14.71 -6.47 -5.73
C SER A 107 14.95 -5.34 -6.73
N SER A 108 14.54 -5.55 -7.98
CA SER A 108 14.72 -4.60 -9.06
C SER A 108 13.71 -3.46 -9.01
N LEU A 109 12.42 -3.78 -8.90
CA LEU A 109 11.37 -2.80 -8.70
C LEU A 109 11.60 -1.98 -7.43
N SER A 110 11.97 -2.64 -6.33
CA SER A 110 12.24 -1.97 -5.05
C SER A 110 13.40 -1.00 -5.16
N ARG A 111 14.47 -1.38 -5.88
CA ARG A 111 15.62 -0.52 -6.11
C ARG A 111 15.26 0.69 -6.98
N GLU A 112 14.51 0.49 -8.05
CA GLU A 112 14.04 1.58 -8.91
C GLU A 112 13.12 2.53 -8.12
N LEU A 113 12.18 2.00 -7.35
CA LEU A 113 11.31 2.78 -6.45
C LEU A 113 12.11 3.59 -5.42
N SER A 114 13.20 3.05 -4.89
CA SER A 114 14.00 3.75 -3.87
C SER A 114 14.58 5.09 -4.31
N ALA A 115 14.76 5.30 -5.63
CA ALA A 115 15.17 6.58 -6.20
C ALA A 115 14.15 7.72 -5.95
N TRP A 116 12.95 7.36 -5.49
CA TRP A 116 11.82 8.27 -5.27
C TRP A 116 11.36 8.30 -3.82
N THR A 117 12.22 7.92 -2.88
CA THR A 117 11.91 7.93 -1.45
C THR A 117 11.45 9.33 -1.00
N GLY A 118 10.36 9.36 -0.23
CA GLY A 118 9.81 10.59 0.38
C GLY A 118 8.88 11.41 -0.51
N ARG A 119 8.45 10.89 -1.67
CA ARG A 119 7.51 11.59 -2.56
C ARG A 119 6.61 10.64 -3.33
N TRP A 120 5.45 11.15 -3.74
CA TRP A 120 4.55 10.50 -4.69
C TRP A 120 5.13 10.51 -6.10
N VAL A 121 5.12 9.37 -6.77
CA VAL A 121 5.54 9.23 -8.17
C VAL A 121 4.55 8.37 -8.94
N ALA A 122 4.12 8.87 -10.09
CA ALA A 122 3.39 8.09 -11.07
C ALA A 122 4.37 7.20 -11.82
N VAL A 123 4.09 5.90 -11.92
CA VAL A 123 4.97 4.94 -12.56
C VAL A 123 4.19 4.01 -13.48
N ARG A 124 4.85 3.51 -14.53
CA ARG A 124 4.44 2.31 -15.26
C ARG A 124 5.21 1.12 -14.71
N VAL A 125 4.52 0.18 -14.10
CA VAL A 125 5.04 -1.12 -13.68
C VAL A 125 4.94 -2.11 -14.83
N TRP A 126 5.99 -2.89 -15.06
CA TRP A 126 6.01 -3.90 -16.10
C TRP A 126 6.99 -5.05 -15.78
N SER A 127 6.90 -6.14 -16.54
CA SER A 127 7.86 -7.25 -16.51
C SER A 127 8.13 -7.74 -17.93
N ASN A 128 9.38 -8.15 -18.22
CA ASN A 128 9.80 -8.71 -19.51
C ASN A 128 9.41 -10.18 -19.71
N GLY A 129 8.54 -10.73 -18.86
CA GLY A 129 8.02 -12.08 -19.01
C GLY A 129 7.82 -12.83 -17.70
N PRO A 130 7.30 -14.08 -17.74
CA PRO A 130 6.84 -14.81 -16.55
C PRO A 130 7.92 -15.09 -15.49
N ARG A 131 9.19 -15.08 -15.88
CA ARG A 131 10.36 -15.32 -14.99
C ARG A 131 11.29 -14.11 -14.87
N GLN A 132 10.92 -12.98 -15.47
CA GLN A 132 11.72 -11.76 -15.44
C GLN A 132 11.35 -10.88 -14.25
N GLN A 133 12.33 -10.09 -13.81
CA GLN A 133 12.16 -9.21 -12.66
C GLN A 133 11.21 -8.05 -13.02
N TRP A 134 10.32 -7.72 -12.08
CA TRP A 134 9.45 -6.54 -12.19
C TRP A 134 10.27 -5.25 -12.14
N ARG A 135 9.81 -4.27 -12.92
CA ARG A 135 10.41 -2.95 -13.16
C ARG A 135 9.38 -1.84 -13.03
N ALA A 136 9.84 -0.62 -12.78
CA ALA A 136 9.04 0.59 -12.86
C ALA A 136 9.80 1.72 -13.56
N THR A 137 9.07 2.50 -14.36
CA THR A 137 9.57 3.74 -14.94
C THR A 137 8.63 4.87 -14.54
N ALA A 138 9.19 6.01 -14.11
CA ALA A 138 8.41 7.20 -13.80
C ALA A 138 7.66 7.70 -15.04
N LEU A 139 6.48 8.26 -14.82
CA LEU A 139 5.68 8.92 -15.84
C LEU A 139 5.79 10.43 -15.64
N ASP A 140 6.24 11.13 -16.67
CA ASP A 140 6.43 12.58 -16.63
C ASP A 140 5.20 13.37 -17.09
N SER A 141 4.19 12.69 -17.65
CA SER A 141 2.97 13.30 -18.18
C SER A 141 1.74 12.41 -17.99
N GLY A 142 0.56 12.98 -18.21
CA GLY A 142 -0.73 12.33 -17.98
C GLY A 142 -1.34 12.62 -16.61
N PHE A 143 -2.56 12.10 -16.41
CA PHE A 143 -3.37 12.39 -15.22
C PHE A 143 -2.66 11.98 -13.91
N LEU A 144 -2.11 10.77 -13.84
CA LEU A 144 -1.42 10.31 -12.64
C LEU A 144 -0.16 11.14 -12.34
N ALA A 145 0.60 11.55 -13.35
CA ALA A 145 1.77 12.40 -13.17
C ALA A 145 1.39 13.81 -12.67
N ALA A 146 0.25 14.36 -13.12
CA ALA A 146 -0.31 15.59 -12.55
C ALA A 146 -0.71 15.38 -11.09
N TYR A 147 -1.44 14.30 -10.80
CA TYR A 147 -1.90 14.02 -9.45
C TYR A 147 -0.75 13.77 -8.47
N ALA A 148 0.33 13.11 -8.88
CA ALA A 148 1.54 12.97 -8.08
C ALA A 148 2.15 14.34 -7.70
N ARG A 149 2.18 15.29 -8.64
CA ARG A 149 2.68 16.65 -8.39
C ARG A 149 1.81 17.38 -7.39
N ASP A 150 0.49 17.26 -7.52
CA ASP A 150 -0.46 17.90 -6.59
C ASP A 150 -0.30 17.34 -5.17
N LEU A 151 -0.17 16.02 -5.04
CA LEU A 151 0.05 15.36 -3.75
C LEU A 151 1.36 15.80 -3.09
N ASN A 152 2.43 15.94 -3.89
CA ASN A 152 3.72 16.41 -3.38
C ASN A 152 3.71 17.90 -3.02
N ALA A 153 2.92 18.72 -3.72
CA ALA A 153 2.80 20.15 -3.41
C ALA A 153 2.01 20.40 -2.12
N ALA A 154 1.17 19.44 -1.70
CA ALA A 154 0.36 19.52 -0.50
C ALA A 154 1.02 18.94 0.77
N ALA A 155 2.19 18.30 0.63
CA ALA A 155 2.93 17.64 1.71
C ALA A 155 4.01 18.56 2.31
#